data_AF-A0A7M7QAQ3-F1
#
_entry.id   AF-A0A7M7QAQ3-F1
#
_cell.length_a   1.000
_cell.length_b   1.000
_cell.length_c   1.000
_cell.angle_alpha   90.00
_cell.angle_beta   90.00
_cell.angle_gamma   90.00
#
_symmetry.space_group_name_H-M   'P 1'
#
loop_
_entity.id
_entity.type
_entity.pdbx_description
1 polymer ?
#
loop_
_entity_poly.entity_id
_entity_poly.type
_entity_poly.pdbx_seq_one_letter_code
_entity_poly.pdbx_strand_id
1 'polypeptide(L)'
;MLMKCCICELSGEKYWSVVGTTHEENLSILSKFSVAQRAFLRDIYSEIVSSENGSISSTDGLNLTRTIGVKLSMGEADAFLKDLYKGKWLCIKNGYFYMGVQSILEVMPYFRATYENNFHNCQLCKEIIFHAKRCEHCDKGFLNYCLILYEPEKRKRVPRL
;
A
#
# COMPACT_ATOMS: atom_id res chain seq x y z
N MET A 1 -5.11 -19.72 8.87
CA MET A 1 -5.99 -18.56 8.56
C MET A 1 -6.31 -17.77 9.81
N LEU A 2 -6.25 -16.44 9.76
CA LEU A 2 -6.53 -15.54 10.90
C LEU A 2 -7.26 -14.28 10.42
N MET A 3 -8.22 -13.77 11.19
CA MET A 3 -8.91 -12.54 10.83
C MET A 3 -8.06 -11.32 11.24
N LYS A 4 -7.69 -10.49 10.27
CA LYS A 4 -6.95 -9.25 10.49
C LYS A 4 -7.76 -8.03 10.08
N CYS A 5 -7.47 -6.92 10.75
CA CYS A 5 -8.01 -5.61 10.43
C CYS A 5 -6.92 -4.73 9.84
N CYS A 6 -7.24 -3.96 8.79
CA CYS A 6 -6.42 -2.89 8.27
C CYS A 6 -7.27 -1.65 8.04
N ILE A 7 -6.69 -0.46 8.25
CA ILE A 7 -7.32 0.80 7.89
C ILE A 7 -6.71 1.26 6.57
N CYS A 8 -7.53 1.68 5.62
CA CYS A 8 -7.04 2.24 4.36
C CYS A 8 -6.29 3.55 4.62
N GLU A 9 -5.03 3.63 4.19
CA GLU A 9 -4.16 4.78 4.44
C GLU A 9 -4.63 6.07 3.74
N LEU A 10 -5.46 5.93 2.70
CA LEU A 10 -6.06 7.05 1.95
C LEU A 10 -7.44 7.46 2.45
N SER A 11 -8.35 6.50 2.67
CA SER A 11 -9.75 6.80 3.04
C SER A 11 -9.99 6.82 4.54
N GLY A 12 -9.14 6.16 5.34
CA GLY A 12 -9.36 5.97 6.77
C GLY A 12 -10.43 4.91 7.11
N GLU A 13 -10.99 4.24 6.10
CA GLU A 13 -11.99 3.19 6.30
C GLU A 13 -11.36 1.89 6.81
N LYS A 14 -12.11 1.17 7.65
CA LYS A 14 -11.68 -0.08 8.28
C LYS A 14 -12.10 -1.29 7.45
N TYR A 15 -11.15 -2.16 7.15
CA TYR A 15 -11.34 -3.39 6.40
C TYR A 15 -10.93 -4.61 7.23
N TRP A 16 -11.68 -5.69 7.08
CA TRP A 16 -11.40 -6.98 7.71
C TRP A 16 -11.20 -8.02 6.62
N SER A 17 -10.16 -8.84 6.77
CA SER A 17 -9.88 -9.94 5.85
C SER A 17 -9.38 -11.15 6.62
N VAL A 18 -9.63 -12.34 6.06
CA VAL A 18 -9.11 -13.60 6.59
C VAL A 18 -7.84 -13.92 5.82
N VAL A 19 -6.70 -13.77 6.48
CA VAL A 19 -5.38 -13.90 5.85
C VAL A 19 -4.73 -15.24 6.15
N GLY A 20 -3.79 -15.63 5.29
CA GLY A 20 -2.87 -16.73 5.53
C GLY A 20 -2.04 -16.50 6.80
N THR A 21 -1.81 -17.58 7.54
CA THR A 21 -0.93 -17.59 8.71
C THR A 21 0.52 -17.89 8.33
N THR A 22 0.77 -18.50 7.17
CA THR A 22 2.12 -18.80 6.66
C THR A 22 2.51 -17.89 5.50
N HIS A 23 3.81 -17.75 5.25
CA HIS A 23 4.32 -17.00 4.11
C HIS A 23 3.86 -17.61 2.76
N GLU A 24 3.82 -18.95 2.68
CA GLU A 24 3.39 -19.69 1.49
C GLU A 24 1.91 -19.45 1.17
N GLU A 25 1.03 -19.46 2.18
CA GLU A 25 -0.39 -19.13 2.01
C GLU A 25 -0.58 -17.70 1.49
N ASN A 26 0.17 -16.75 2.04
CA ASN A 26 0.14 -15.34 1.64
C ASN A 26 0.65 -15.11 0.21
N LEU A 27 1.64 -15.89 -0.26
CA LEU A 27 2.09 -15.85 -1.65
C LEU A 27 1.17 -16.65 -2.60
N SER A 28 0.46 -17.65 -2.08
CA SER A 28 -0.45 -18.48 -2.87
C SER A 28 -1.57 -17.66 -3.51
N ILE A 29 -2.02 -16.58 -2.87
CA ILE A 29 -3.06 -15.73 -3.47
C ILE A 29 -2.55 -14.98 -4.71
N LEU A 30 -1.27 -14.59 -4.70
CA LEU A 30 -0.60 -13.98 -5.85
C LEU A 30 -0.34 -15.02 -6.96
N SER A 31 -0.28 -16.31 -6.63
CA SER A 31 -0.13 -17.38 -7.63
C SER A 31 -1.28 -17.43 -8.64
N LYS A 32 -2.45 -16.86 -8.30
CA LYS A 32 -3.61 -16.73 -9.20
C LYS A 32 -3.34 -15.82 -10.40
N PHE A 33 -2.39 -14.89 -10.28
CA PHE A 33 -1.98 -14.02 -11.38
C PHE A 33 -0.96 -14.71 -12.26
N SER A 34 -0.91 -14.36 -13.55
CA SER A 34 0.12 -14.88 -14.46
C SER A 34 1.53 -14.44 -14.05
N VAL A 35 2.56 -15.08 -14.61
CA VAL A 35 3.96 -14.69 -14.36
C VAL A 35 4.19 -13.21 -14.70
N ALA A 36 3.66 -12.77 -15.86
CA ALA A 36 3.78 -11.39 -16.31
C ALA A 36 3.04 -10.39 -15.40
N GLN A 37 1.82 -10.75 -14.99
CA GLN A 37 1.02 -9.94 -14.05
C GLN A 37 1.70 -9.80 -12.69
N ARG A 38 2.28 -10.89 -12.15
CA ARG A 38 3.03 -10.83 -10.89
C ARG A 38 4.27 -9.96 -10.98
N ALA A 39 5.02 -10.05 -12.08
CA ALA A 39 6.20 -9.21 -12.30
C ALA A 39 5.79 -7.74 -12.36
N PHE A 40 4.78 -7.41 -13.17
CA PHE A 40 4.24 -6.05 -13.27
C PHE A 40 3.76 -5.49 -11.94
N LEU A 41 3.04 -6.29 -11.13
CA LEU A 41 2.59 -5.87 -9.81
C LEU A 41 3.75 -5.63 -8.83
N ARG A 42 4.80 -6.44 -8.89
CA ARG A 42 6.00 -6.25 -8.05
C ARG A 42 6.72 -4.95 -8.40
N ASP A 43 6.83 -4.63 -9.68
CA ASP A 43 7.44 -3.37 -10.12
C ASP A 43 6.63 -2.17 -9.64
N ILE A 44 5.29 -2.22 -9.74
CA ILE A 44 4.41 -1.19 -9.15
C ILE A 44 4.65 -1.05 -7.64
N TYR A 45 4.72 -2.16 -6.90
CA TYR A 45 4.99 -2.09 -5.46
C TYR A 45 6.37 -1.50 -5.16
N SER A 46 7.39 -1.85 -5.94
CA SER A 46 8.73 -1.31 -5.78
C SER A 46 8.74 0.21 -5.96
N GLU A 47 8.06 0.72 -6.98
CA GLU A 47 7.91 2.15 -7.24
C GLU A 47 7.14 2.85 -6.11
N ILE A 48 6.02 2.28 -5.65
CA ILE A 48 5.23 2.83 -4.55
C ILE A 48 6.07 2.94 -3.27
N VAL A 49 6.78 1.87 -2.90
CA VAL A 49 7.60 1.82 -1.68
C VAL A 49 8.81 2.76 -1.76
N SER A 50 9.38 2.92 -2.95
CA SER A 50 10.56 3.78 -3.15
C SER A 50 10.20 5.26 -3.33
N SER A 51 8.94 5.57 -3.66
CA SER A 51 8.47 6.94 -3.83
C SER A 51 8.34 7.67 -2.49
N GLU A 52 8.63 8.97 -2.49
CA GLU A 52 8.50 9.82 -1.30
C GLU A 52 7.04 9.91 -0.80
N ASN A 53 6.10 9.95 -1.74
CA ASN A 53 4.67 10.14 -1.52
C ASN A 53 3.89 8.83 -1.35
N GLY A 54 4.52 7.66 -1.51
CA GLY A 54 3.83 6.38 -1.44
C GLY A 54 2.90 6.11 -2.63
N SER A 55 3.24 6.61 -3.82
CA SER A 55 2.43 6.49 -5.01
C SER A 55 3.22 6.55 -6.30
N ILE A 56 2.62 6.02 -7.37
CA ILE A 56 3.11 6.12 -8.75
C ILE A 56 2.00 6.71 -9.62
N SER A 57 2.34 7.55 -10.59
CA SER A 57 1.35 8.09 -11.54
C SER A 57 0.80 6.97 -12.44
N SER A 58 -0.43 7.10 -12.94
CA SER A 58 -1.03 6.08 -13.80
C SER A 58 -0.26 5.91 -15.12
N THR A 59 0.32 6.99 -15.63
CA THR A 59 1.17 6.98 -16.82
C THR A 59 2.47 6.23 -16.58
N ASP A 60 3.14 6.50 -15.46
CA ASP A 60 4.41 5.82 -15.13
C ASP A 60 4.15 4.35 -14.81
N GLY A 61 3.07 4.06 -14.07
CA GLY A 61 2.66 2.70 -13.75
C GLY A 61 2.34 1.88 -15.00
N LEU A 62 1.66 2.44 -16.00
CA LEU A 62 1.44 1.77 -17.28
C LEU A 62 2.74 1.61 -18.10
N ASN A 63 3.65 2.58 -18.03
CA ASN A 63 4.92 2.53 -18.73
C ASN A 63 5.88 1.46 -18.20
N LEU A 64 5.68 0.95 -16.98
CA LEU A 64 6.42 -0.21 -16.47
C LEU A 64 6.30 -1.44 -17.39
N THR A 65 5.21 -1.56 -18.17
CA THR A 65 5.07 -2.63 -19.20
C THR A 65 6.20 -2.65 -20.23
N ARG A 66 6.92 -1.55 -20.40
CA ARG A 66 8.05 -1.42 -21.36
C ARG A 66 9.38 -1.85 -20.76
N THR A 67 9.52 -1.78 -19.44
CA THR A 67 10.76 -2.08 -18.71
C THR A 67 10.73 -3.46 -18.09
N ILE A 68 9.54 -4.02 -17.84
CA ILE A 68 9.40 -5.37 -17.29
C ILE A 68 10.05 -6.39 -18.24
N GLY A 69 10.83 -7.33 -17.69
CA GLY A 69 11.54 -8.35 -18.48
C GLY A 69 10.64 -9.43 -19.11
N VAL A 70 9.32 -9.24 -19.09
CA VAL A 70 8.30 -10.21 -19.53
C VAL A 70 7.23 -9.50 -20.36
N LYS A 71 6.76 -10.13 -21.43
CA LYS A 71 5.80 -9.50 -22.35
C LYS A 71 4.43 -9.36 -21.69
N LEU A 72 3.98 -8.12 -21.52
CA LEU A 72 2.62 -7.74 -21.14
C LEU A 72 2.20 -6.55 -22.01
N SER A 73 1.13 -6.66 -22.77
CA SER A 73 0.64 -5.52 -23.56
C SER A 73 0.04 -4.44 -22.67
N MET A 74 0.01 -3.20 -23.17
CA MET A 74 -0.64 -2.09 -22.45
C MET A 74 -2.13 -2.36 -22.17
N GLY A 75 -2.83 -3.03 -23.09
CA GLY A 75 -4.25 -3.38 -22.90
C GLY A 75 -4.46 -4.43 -21.81
N GLU A 76 -3.59 -5.45 -21.74
CA GLU A 76 -3.61 -6.45 -20.66
C GLU A 76 -3.25 -5.82 -19.32
N ALA A 77 -2.28 -4.90 -19.29
CA ALA A 77 -1.89 -4.19 -18.08
C ALA A 77 -3.02 -3.28 -17.57
N ASP A 78 -3.70 -2.54 -18.44
CA ASP A 78 -4.86 -1.71 -18.06
C ASP A 78 -6.02 -2.55 -17.51
N ALA A 79 -6.33 -3.67 -18.16
CA ALA A 79 -7.33 -4.62 -17.66
C ALA A 79 -6.93 -5.17 -16.29
N PHE A 80 -5.67 -5.55 -16.11
CA PHE A 80 -5.17 -6.07 -14.86
C PHE A 80 -5.15 -5.01 -13.74
N LEU A 81 -4.82 -3.75 -14.03
CA LEU A 81 -4.91 -2.65 -13.07
C LEU A 81 -6.36 -2.45 -12.56
N LYS A 82 -7.36 -2.61 -13.44
CA LYS A 82 -8.78 -2.58 -13.04
C LYS A 82 -9.13 -3.74 -12.10
N ASP A 83 -8.61 -4.93 -12.38
CA ASP A 83 -8.81 -6.10 -11.50
C ASP A 83 -8.11 -5.90 -10.14
N LEU A 84 -6.90 -5.36 -10.12
CA LEU A 84 -6.17 -5.02 -8.90
C LEU A 84 -6.93 -3.99 -8.06
N TYR A 85 -7.48 -2.95 -8.69
CA TYR A 85 -8.31 -1.96 -8.02
C TYR A 85 -9.59 -2.59 -7.43
N LYS A 86 -10.31 -3.37 -8.23
CA LYS A 86 -11.54 -4.06 -7.78
C LYS A 86 -11.26 -5.03 -6.64
N GLY A 87 -10.13 -5.74 -6.70
CA GLY A 87 -9.64 -6.65 -5.65
C GLY A 87 -8.99 -5.95 -4.46
N LYS A 88 -8.92 -4.61 -4.45
CA LYS A 88 -8.29 -3.80 -3.39
C LYS A 88 -6.80 -4.09 -3.17
N TRP A 89 -6.12 -4.59 -4.20
CA TRP A 89 -4.66 -4.75 -4.24
C TRP A 89 -3.97 -3.41 -4.49
N LEU A 90 -4.61 -2.54 -5.25
CA LEU A 90 -4.21 -1.14 -5.43
C LEU A 90 -5.38 -0.23 -5.10
N CYS A 91 -5.07 1.00 -4.69
CA CYS A 91 -6.02 2.09 -4.64
C CYS A 91 -5.67 3.11 -5.72
N ILE A 92 -6.68 3.61 -6.44
CA ILE A 92 -6.49 4.60 -7.50
C ILE A 92 -7.17 5.89 -7.05
N LYS A 93 -6.42 7.00 -7.01
CA LYS A 93 -6.94 8.31 -6.63
C LYS A 93 -6.21 9.41 -7.40
N ASN A 94 -6.99 10.28 -8.05
CA ASN A 94 -6.49 11.45 -8.79
C ASN A 94 -5.40 11.12 -9.83
N GLY A 95 -5.51 9.97 -10.51
CA GLY A 95 -4.52 9.54 -11.51
C GLY A 95 -3.25 8.92 -10.92
N TYR A 96 -3.23 8.60 -9.62
CA TYR A 96 -2.12 7.91 -8.97
C TYR A 96 -2.56 6.56 -8.41
N PHE A 97 -1.64 5.60 -8.41
CA PHE A 97 -1.77 4.30 -7.78
C PHE A 97 -1.08 4.30 -6.43
N TYR A 98 -1.75 3.71 -5.44
CA TYR A 98 -1.30 3.58 -4.07
C TYR A 98 -1.48 2.14 -3.61
N MET A 99 -0.81 1.78 -2.51
CA MET A 99 -0.96 0.46 -1.91
C MET A 99 -2.41 0.20 -1.48
N GLY A 100 -2.96 -0.94 -1.91
CA GLY A 100 -4.29 -1.37 -1.50
C GLY A 100 -4.29 -2.10 -0.16
N VAL A 101 -5.42 -2.07 0.54
CA VAL A 101 -5.57 -2.73 1.85
C VAL A 101 -5.37 -4.25 1.80
N GLN A 102 -5.73 -4.90 0.68
CA GLN A 102 -5.56 -6.34 0.53
C GLN A 102 -4.08 -6.69 0.42
N SER A 103 -3.29 -5.85 -0.25
CA SER A 103 -1.84 -5.99 -0.34
C SER A 103 -1.18 -5.81 1.01
N ILE A 104 -1.62 -4.82 1.78
CA ILE A 104 -1.11 -4.60 3.13
C ILE A 104 -1.39 -5.81 4.03
N LEU A 105 -2.59 -6.40 3.94
CA LEU A 105 -2.99 -7.52 4.79
C LEU A 105 -2.30 -8.84 4.43
N GLU A 106 -2.26 -9.18 3.14
CA GLU A 106 -1.79 -10.49 2.66
C GLU A 106 -0.28 -10.48 2.36
N VAL A 107 0.25 -9.39 1.80
CA VAL A 107 1.60 -9.38 1.18
C VAL A 107 2.65 -8.76 2.11
N MET A 108 2.24 -8.35 3.31
CA MET A 108 3.12 -7.76 4.33
C MET A 108 4.41 -8.56 4.60
N PRO A 109 4.37 -9.91 4.71
CA PRO A 109 5.59 -10.70 4.91
C PRO A 109 6.59 -10.56 3.74
N TYR A 110 6.10 -10.57 2.50
CA TYR A 110 6.94 -10.34 1.31
C TYR A 110 7.53 -8.93 1.33
N PHE A 111 6.72 -7.93 1.67
CA PHE A 111 7.17 -6.54 1.77
C PHE A 111 8.32 -6.41 2.76
N ARG A 112 8.19 -6.95 3.97
CA ARG A 112 9.25 -6.95 4.99
C ARG A 112 10.52 -7.63 4.51
N ALA A 113 10.41 -8.79 3.86
CA ALA A 113 11.56 -9.53 3.35
C ALA A 113 12.27 -8.83 2.17
N THR A 114 11.54 -8.04 1.37
CA THR A 114 12.06 -7.44 0.14
C THR A 114 12.59 -6.01 0.36
N TYR A 115 11.96 -5.24 1.25
CA TYR A 115 12.18 -3.80 1.38
C TYR A 115 12.50 -3.38 2.82
N GLU A 116 13.10 -4.26 3.63
CA GLU A 116 13.30 -4.07 5.08
C GLU A 116 13.82 -2.68 5.48
N ASN A 117 14.73 -2.12 4.69
CA ASN A 117 15.36 -0.81 4.95
C ASN A 117 14.59 0.41 4.42
N ASN A 118 13.51 0.21 3.67
CA ASN A 118 12.77 1.28 2.98
C ASN A 118 11.42 1.58 3.62
N PHE A 119 11.08 0.95 4.75
CA PHE A 119 9.85 1.25 5.46
C PHE A 119 10.02 2.36 6.47
N HIS A 120 9.00 3.21 6.52
CA HIS A 120 8.76 4.08 7.65
C HIS A 120 7.64 3.52 8.51
N ASN A 121 7.61 3.94 9.77
CA ASN A 121 6.53 3.62 10.69
C ASN A 121 5.77 4.89 11.06
N CYS A 122 4.47 4.76 11.23
CA CYS A 122 3.65 5.81 11.78
C CYS A 122 4.12 6.12 13.20
N GLN A 123 4.41 7.39 13.51
CA GLN A 123 4.92 7.74 14.83
C GLN A 123 3.91 7.49 15.97
N LEU A 124 2.61 7.41 15.65
CA LEU A 124 1.54 7.19 16.62
C LEU A 124 1.22 5.71 16.83
N CYS A 125 0.83 4.97 15.78
CA CYS A 125 0.44 3.56 15.91
C CYS A 125 1.59 2.56 15.74
N LYS A 126 2.78 3.02 15.31
CA LYS A 126 3.97 2.20 15.05
C LYS A 126 3.85 1.19 13.91
N GLU A 127 2.72 1.13 13.22
CA GLU A 127 2.55 0.33 12.00
C GLU A 127 3.36 0.88 10.82
N ILE A 128 3.73 0.01 9.89
CA ILE A 128 4.36 0.40 8.61
C ILE A 128 3.41 1.32 7.84
N ILE A 129 3.97 2.32 7.17
CA ILE A 129 3.23 3.27 6.31
C ILE A 129 3.73 3.16 4.88
N PHE A 130 2.80 3.05 3.93
CA PHE A 130 3.11 3.18 2.50
C PHE A 130 2.82 4.60 2.04
N HIS A 131 1.70 5.17 2.47
CA HIS A 131 1.29 6.53 2.22
C HIS A 131 1.10 7.29 3.55
N ALA A 132 1.85 8.38 3.73
CA ALA A 132 1.89 9.10 5.00
C ALA A 132 1.86 10.62 4.83
N LYS A 133 1.33 11.28 5.85
CA LYS A 133 1.59 12.70 6.11
C LYS A 133 2.93 12.82 6.81
N ARG A 134 3.89 13.48 6.18
CA ARG A 134 5.21 13.75 6.75
C ARG A 134 5.23 15.13 7.40
N CYS A 135 5.97 15.27 8.49
CA CYS A 135 6.21 16.57 9.11
C CYS A 135 7.21 17.37 8.26
N GLU A 136 6.94 18.64 8.02
CA GLU A 136 7.84 19.51 7.24
C GLU A 136 9.16 19.83 7.96
N HIS A 137 9.22 19.62 9.28
CA HIS A 137 10.37 19.97 10.11
C HIS A 137 11.16 18.76 10.64
N CYS A 138 10.68 17.53 10.42
CA CYS A 138 11.39 16.31 10.85
C CYS A 138 10.93 15.08 10.08
N ASP A 139 11.69 13.99 10.16
CA ASP A 139 11.45 12.76 9.38
C ASP A 139 10.28 11.88 9.89
N LYS A 140 9.40 12.43 10.73
CA LYS A 140 8.27 11.67 11.30
C LYS A 140 7.13 11.57 10.28
N GLY A 141 6.76 10.33 9.97
CA GLY A 141 5.59 10.00 9.17
C GLY A 141 4.38 9.62 10.04
N PHE A 142 3.19 9.95 9.55
CA PHE A 142 1.93 9.64 10.21
C PHE A 142 0.89 9.15 9.20
N LEU A 143 0.16 8.10 9.57
CA LEU A 143 -1.08 7.77 8.88
C LEU A 143 -2.09 8.90 9.08
N ASN A 144 -2.76 9.30 8.00
CA ASN A 144 -3.70 10.42 8.04
C ASN A 144 -4.79 10.22 9.11
N TYR A 145 -5.33 8.99 9.23
CA TYR A 145 -6.34 8.69 10.25
C TYR A 145 -5.80 8.84 11.68
N CYS A 146 -4.53 8.49 11.93
CA CYS A 146 -3.93 8.65 13.26
C CYS A 146 -3.84 10.13 13.66
N LEU A 147 -3.51 11.02 12.72
CA LEU A 147 -3.50 12.45 12.97
C LEU A 147 -4.89 12.97 13.33
N ILE A 148 -5.91 12.59 12.55
CA ILE A 148 -7.30 13.00 12.77
C ILE A 148 -7.81 12.55 14.15
N LEU A 149 -7.46 11.33 14.58
CA LEU A 149 -7.85 10.83 15.90
C LEU A 149 -7.08 11.50 17.05
N TYR A 150 -5.82 11.87 16.82
CA TYR A 150 -4.97 12.48 17.83
C TYR A 150 -5.25 13.97 18.06
N GLU A 151 -5.68 14.70 17.03
CA GLU A 151 -6.02 16.13 17.11
C GLU A 151 -7.09 16.49 18.17
N PRO A 152 -8.24 15.79 18.28
CA PRO A 152 -9.22 16.05 19.33
C PRO A 152 -8.69 15.70 20.73
N GLU A 153 -7.74 14.77 20.86
CA GLU A 153 -7.10 14.50 22.16
C GLU A 153 -6.23 15.67 22.65
N LYS A 154 -5.56 16.40 21.74
CA LYS A 154 -4.84 17.63 22.11
C LYS A 154 -5.78 18.69 22.65
N ARG A 155 -6.95 18.90 22.01
CA ARG A 155 -7.96 19.88 22.49
C ARG A 155 -8.52 19.57 23.88
N LYS A 156 -8.46 18.31 24.35
CA LYS A 156 -8.84 17.94 25.71
C LYS A 156 -7.73 18.13 26.75
N ARG A 157 -6.46 18.17 26.33
CA ARG A 157 -5.29 18.33 27.21
C ARG A 157 -4.82 19.78 27.37
N VAL A 158 -5.23 20.68 26.48
CA VAL A 158 -5.03 22.12 26.67
C VAL A 158 -6.15 22.64 27.57
N PRO A 159 -5.87 23.14 28.79
CA PRO A 159 -6.89 23.80 29.58
C PRO A 159 -7.44 24.96 28.74
N ARG A 160 -8.76 25.06 28.60
CA ARG A 160 -9.36 26.28 28.07
C ARG A 160 -9.04 27.39 29.06
N LEU A 161 -8.13 28.27 28.69
CA LEU A 161 -7.90 29.55 29.37
C LEU A 161 -9.14 30.43 29.22
#